data_AF-A0A539E582-F1
#
_entry.id   AF-A0A539E582-F1
#
_cell.length_a   1.000
_cell.length_b   1.000
_cell.length_c   1.000
_cell.angle_alpha   90.00
_cell.angle_beta   90.00
_cell.angle_gamma   90.00
#
_symmetry.space_group_name_H-M   'P 1'
#
loop_
_entity.id
_entity.type
_entity.pdbx_description
1 polymer ?
#
loop_
_entity_poly.entity_id
_entity_poly.type
_entity_poly.pdbx_seq_one_letter_code
_entity_poly.pdbx_strand_id
1 'polypeptide(L)'
;MIEETRRRLGEVPAEVVVTNHVMGLYELAAIHLGGASPDLRQAALAIDALACLVEGLGDRIGPDAATMRDALANIRLAFVQIKSSNP
;
A
#
# COMPACT_ATOMS: atom_id res chain seq x y z
N MET A 1 -27.73 7.30 6.61
CA MET A 1 -26.28 7.61 6.59
C MET A 1 -25.46 6.50 5.93
N ILE A 2 -25.43 5.26 6.45
CA ILE A 2 -24.66 4.16 5.83
C ILE A 2 -25.10 3.82 4.40
N GLU A 3 -26.42 3.81 4.12
CA GLU A 3 -26.95 3.47 2.79
C GLU A 3 -26.57 4.52 1.72
N GLU A 4 -26.56 5.79 2.10
CA GLU A 4 -26.16 6.88 1.20
C GLU A 4 -24.65 6.83 0.91
N THR A 5 -23.83 6.50 1.92
CA THR A 5 -22.39 6.26 1.74
C THR A 5 -22.13 5.09 0.80
N ARG A 6 -22.87 3.98 0.94
CA ARG A 6 -22.77 2.83 0.03
C ARG A 6 -23.16 3.18 -1.40
N ARG A 7 -24.26 3.93 -1.59
CA ARG A 7 -24.71 4.37 -2.91
C ARG A 7 -23.64 5.19 -3.63
N ARG A 8 -23.08 6.20 -2.94
CA ARG A 8 -22.01 7.05 -3.48
C ARG A 8 -20.74 6.26 -3.82
N LEU A 9 -20.36 5.28 -2.98
CA LEU A 9 -19.20 4.45 -3.26
C LEU A 9 -19.39 3.57 -4.50
N GLY A 10 -20.61 3.09 -4.75
CA GLY A 10 -20.95 2.31 -5.95
C GLY A 10 -20.90 3.10 -7.26
N GLU A 11 -20.90 4.43 -7.20
CA GLU A 11 -20.77 5.31 -8.38
C GLU A 11 -19.30 5.49 -8.80
N VAL A 12 -18.34 5.18 -7.92
CA VAL A 12 -16.91 5.30 -8.20
C VAL A 12 -16.42 4.00 -8.87
N PRO A 13 -15.65 4.08 -9.98
CA PRO A 13 -15.03 2.89 -10.57
C PRO A 13 -14.21 2.12 -9.52
N ALA A 14 -14.39 0.79 -9.47
CA ALA A 14 -13.75 -0.04 -8.46
C ALA A 14 -12.22 0.07 -8.50
N GLU A 15 -11.63 0.25 -9.69
CA GLU A 15 -10.18 0.46 -9.86
C GLU A 15 -9.68 1.68 -9.10
N VAL A 16 -10.44 2.80 -9.09
CA VAL A 16 -10.05 4.02 -8.39
C VAL A 16 -10.04 3.79 -6.88
N VAL A 17 -11.05 3.08 -6.37
CA VAL A 17 -11.14 2.74 -4.94
C VAL A 17 -10.01 1.78 -4.54
N VAL A 18 -9.76 0.76 -5.35
CA VAL A 18 -8.69 -0.22 -5.09
C VAL A 18 -7.32 0.44 -5.15
N THR A 19 -7.02 1.28 -6.14
CA THR A 19 -5.75 2.01 -6.24
C THR A 19 -5.56 2.95 -5.06
N ASN A 20 -6.62 3.61 -4.59
CA ASN A 20 -6.56 4.39 -3.35
C ASN A 20 -6.22 3.52 -2.12
N HIS A 21 -6.76 2.31 -2.02
CA HIS A 21 -6.40 1.38 -0.94
C HIS A 21 -4.95 0.88 -1.04
N VAL A 22 -4.46 0.60 -2.26
CA VAL A 22 -3.06 0.28 -2.51
C VAL A 22 -2.15 1.41 -2.01
N MET A 23 -2.47 2.66 -2.35
CA MET A 23 -1.76 3.83 -1.82
C MET A 23 -1.80 3.92 -0.30
N GLY A 24 -2.96 3.69 0.31
CA GLY A 24 -3.09 3.69 1.77
C GLY A 24 -2.23 2.63 2.47
N LEU A 25 -2.05 1.45 1.86
CA LEU A 25 -1.14 0.42 2.38
C LEU A 25 0.33 0.83 2.28
N TYR A 26 0.72 1.48 1.20
CA TYR A 26 2.06 2.07 1.06
C TYR A 26 2.32 3.12 2.16
N GLU A 27 1.38 4.05 2.36
CA GLU A 27 1.49 5.08 3.40
C GLU A 27 1.58 4.47 4.79
N LEU A 28 0.78 3.45 5.08
CA LEU A 28 0.81 2.73 6.35
C LEU A 28 2.18 2.08 6.61
N ALA A 29 2.77 1.44 5.59
CA ALA A 29 4.12 0.90 5.68
C ALA A 29 5.15 2.01 5.95
N ALA A 30 5.06 3.14 5.24
CA ALA A 30 5.95 4.27 5.38
C ALA A 30 5.86 4.90 6.79
N ILE A 31 4.66 5.03 7.36
CA ILE A 31 4.44 5.54 8.73
C ILE A 31 5.13 4.63 9.75
N HIS A 32 4.97 3.31 9.64
CA HIS A 32 5.60 2.37 10.57
C HIS A 32 7.13 2.29 10.41
N LEU A 33 7.67 2.56 9.22
CA LEU A 33 9.11 2.61 8.98
C LEU A 33 9.76 3.95 9.37
N GLY A 34 9.07 5.06 9.17
CA GLY A 34 9.62 6.41 9.36
C GLY A 34 9.53 6.94 10.79
N GLY A 35 8.90 6.22 11.71
CA GLY A 35 8.78 6.62 13.12
C GLY A 35 10.12 6.64 13.86
N ALA A 36 10.17 7.38 14.98
CA ALA A 36 11.37 7.46 15.84
C ALA A 36 11.83 6.09 16.39
N SER A 37 10.91 5.13 16.49
CA SER A 37 11.17 3.72 16.70
C SER A 37 10.43 2.93 15.61
N PRO A 38 11.12 2.51 14.53
CA PRO A 38 10.47 1.79 13.44
C PRO A 38 9.88 0.45 13.91
N ASP A 39 8.61 0.20 13.62
CA ASP A 39 7.97 -1.10 13.88
C ASP A 39 8.01 -1.95 12.61
N LEU A 40 9.06 -2.78 12.50
CA LEU A 40 9.27 -3.65 11.35
C LEU A 40 8.17 -4.70 11.17
N ARG A 41 7.51 -5.14 12.24
CA ARG A 41 6.44 -6.14 12.13
C ARG A 41 5.17 -5.53 11.54
N GLN A 42 4.81 -4.32 11.97
CA GLN A 42 3.67 -3.61 11.40
C GLN A 42 3.96 -3.16 9.96
N ALA A 43 5.17 -2.66 9.70
CA ALA A 43 5.59 -2.31 8.34
C ALA A 43 5.56 -3.52 7.40
N ALA A 44 6.07 -4.68 7.83
CA ALA A 44 6.07 -5.90 7.03
C ALA A 44 4.65 -6.31 6.63
N LEU A 45 3.70 -6.30 7.57
CA LEU A 45 2.30 -6.63 7.27
C LEU A 45 1.71 -5.71 6.19
N ALA A 46 1.95 -4.40 6.27
CA ALA A 46 1.47 -3.44 5.27
C ALA A 46 2.15 -3.64 3.90
N ILE A 47 3.46 -3.93 3.88
CA ILE A 47 4.21 -4.23 2.65
C ILE A 47 3.72 -5.52 2.00
N ASP A 48 3.45 -6.56 2.79
CA ASP A 48 2.94 -7.84 2.27
C ASP A 48 1.54 -7.67 1.68
N ALA A 49 0.66 -6.92 2.35
CA ALA A 49 -0.67 -6.62 1.82
C ALA A 49 -0.59 -5.80 0.52
N LEU A 50 0.29 -4.79 0.47
CA LEU A 50 0.56 -4.01 -0.73
C LEU A 50 1.05 -4.93 -1.86
N ALA A 51 2.01 -5.82 -1.57
CA ALA A 51 2.54 -6.76 -2.53
C ALA A 51 1.48 -7.69 -3.11
N CYS A 52 0.63 -8.28 -2.25
CA CYS A 52 -0.45 -9.15 -2.69
C CYS A 52 -1.38 -8.47 -3.70
N LEU A 53 -1.70 -7.18 -3.49
CA LEU A 53 -2.54 -6.43 -4.42
C LEU A 53 -1.77 -6.04 -5.68
N VAL A 54 -0.57 -5.47 -5.54
CA VAL A 54 0.19 -4.95 -6.68
C VAL A 54 0.61 -6.06 -7.65
N GLU A 55 1.13 -7.16 -7.10
CA GLU A 55 1.59 -8.31 -7.88
C GLU A 55 0.41 -9.17 -8.34
N GLY A 56 -0.61 -9.36 -7.50
CA GLY A 56 -1.76 -10.19 -7.81
C GLY A 56 -2.73 -9.58 -8.82
N LEU A 57 -2.90 -8.25 -8.81
CA LEU A 57 -3.79 -7.56 -9.75
C LEU A 57 -3.08 -7.13 -11.04
N GLY A 58 -1.78 -6.84 -10.97
CA GLY A 58 -1.00 -6.39 -12.12
C GLY A 58 -1.65 -5.20 -12.82
N ASP A 59 -1.84 -5.29 -14.13
CA ASP A 59 -2.39 -4.19 -14.94
C ASP A 59 -3.87 -3.88 -14.65
N ARG A 60 -4.57 -4.73 -13.87
CA ARG A 60 -5.95 -4.45 -13.41
C ARG A 60 -6.05 -3.34 -12.37
N ILE A 61 -4.92 -2.87 -11.83
CA ILE A 61 -4.83 -1.66 -11.00
C ILE A 61 -5.15 -0.41 -11.84
N GLY A 62 -5.01 -0.52 -13.17
CA GLY A 62 -5.29 0.55 -14.09
C GLY A 62 -4.04 1.41 -14.35
N PRO A 63 -4.23 2.71 -14.67
CA PRO A 63 -3.15 3.57 -15.16
C PRO A 63 -1.93 3.67 -14.24
N ASP A 64 -2.14 3.55 -12.93
CA ASP A 64 -1.08 3.71 -11.92
C ASP A 64 -0.31 2.42 -11.62
N ALA A 65 -0.61 1.30 -12.30
CA ALA A 65 0.01 -0.01 -12.00
C ALA A 65 1.55 0.04 -12.01
N ALA A 66 2.15 0.75 -12.96
CA ALA A 66 3.60 0.93 -13.01
C ALA A 66 4.13 1.69 -11.80
N THR A 67 3.52 2.83 -11.47
CA THR A 67 3.84 3.62 -10.29
C THR A 67 3.73 2.80 -9.01
N MET A 68 2.71 1.93 -8.90
CA MET A 68 2.51 1.09 -7.71
C MET A 68 3.58 0.01 -7.57
N ARG A 69 4.05 -0.57 -8.69
CA ARG A 69 5.18 -1.51 -8.70
C ARG A 69 6.46 -0.84 -8.25
N ASP A 70 6.72 0.37 -8.74
CA ASP A 70 7.90 1.16 -8.34
C ASP A 70 7.84 1.54 -6.85
N ALA A 71 6.67 1.97 -6.36
CA ALA A 71 6.44 2.27 -4.95
C ALA A 71 6.67 1.03 -4.05
N LEU A 72 6.19 -0.14 -4.46
CA LEU A 72 6.42 -1.40 -3.75
C LEU A 72 7.92 -1.76 -3.71
N ALA A 73 8.64 -1.59 -4.82
CA ALA A 73 10.09 -1.84 -4.84
C ALA A 73 10.83 -0.91 -3.89
N ASN A 74 10.50 0.39 -3.91
CA ASN A 74 11.11 1.40 -3.06
C ASN A 74 10.88 1.13 -1.56
N ILE A 75 9.66 0.81 -1.16
CA ILE A 75 9.36 0.57 0.26
C ILE A 75 10.00 -0.73 0.78
N ARG A 76 10.12 -1.77 -0.05
CA ARG A 76 10.86 -3.00 0.29
C ARG A 76 12.35 -2.73 0.50
N LEU A 77 12.95 -1.88 -0.34
CA LEU A 77 14.35 -1.47 -0.16
C LEU A 77 14.54 -0.69 1.15
N ALA A 78 13.66 0.27 1.45
CA ALA A 78 13.68 1.01 2.70
C ALA A 78 13.57 0.08 3.92
N PHE A 79 12.66 -0.90 3.87
CA PHE A 79 12.50 -1.90 4.92
C PHE A 79 13.80 -2.66 5.21
N VAL A 80 14.47 -3.17 4.17
CA VAL A 80 15.71 -3.94 4.31
C VAL A 80 16.84 -3.06 4.86
N GLN A 81 16.96 -1.82 4.40
CA GLN A 81 17.96 -0.86 4.89
C GLN A 81 17.78 -0.58 6.38
N ILE A 82 16.54 -0.34 6.82
CA ILE A 82 16.23 -0.06 8.23
C ILE A 82 16.47 -1.30 9.09
N LYS A 83 15.99 -2.47 8.65
CA LYS A 83 16.22 -3.75 9.33
C LYS A 83 17.71 -4.07 9.51
N SER A 84 18.53 -3.73 8.51
CA SER A 84 19.99 -3.97 8.58
C SER A 84 20.71 -2.97 9.49
N SER A 85 20.15 -1.76 9.64
CA SER A 85 20.70 -0.69 10.49
C SER A 85 20.32 -0.82 11.97
N ASN A 86 19.33 -1.67 12.29
CA ASN A 86 18.79 -1.86 13.63
C ASN A 86 18.70 -3.38 13.91
N PRO A 87 19.85 -4.03 14.24
CA PRO A 87 19.97 -5.49 14.31
C PRO A 87 19.11 -6.16 15.39
#